data_AF-A0A6P6G259-F1
#
_entry.id   AF-A0A6P6G259-F1
#
_cell.length_a   1.000
_cell.length_b   1.000
_cell.length_c   1.000
_cell.angle_alpha   90.00
_cell.angle_beta   90.00
_cell.angle_gamma   90.00
#
_symmetry.space_group_name_H-M   'P 1'
#
loop_
_entity.id
_entity.type
_entity.pdbx_description
1 polymer ?
#
loop_
_entity_poly.entity_id
_entity_poly.type
_entity_poly.pdbx_seq_one_letter_code
_entity_poly.pdbx_strand_id
1 'polypeptide(L)'
;MLSQRPRFYAWVRMQLKKCWASKKPKIIKAASLIGRLINDINSHKFEKERGHCASAVECCMEQHGVEEEDAKKMLHQEIENAWKDINQEFMKPTAVATPILDCALNLARVLDVIYKNGDGYSNSHLIKDTITLLLVDPIPIHEHLLP
;
A
#
# COMPACT_ATOMS: atom_id res chain seq x y z
N MET A 1 -9.31 31.76 -32.63
CA MET A 1 -8.53 31.83 -31.38
C MET A 1 -9.38 31.32 -30.22
N LEU A 2 -9.39 30.01 -29.97
CA LEU A 2 -9.94 29.46 -28.73
C LEU A 2 -8.79 29.42 -27.73
N SER A 3 -8.67 30.46 -26.91
CA SER A 3 -7.69 30.45 -25.82
C SER A 3 -8.05 29.31 -24.88
N GLN A 4 -7.06 28.46 -24.62
CA GLN A 4 -7.16 27.31 -23.74
C GLN A 4 -7.57 27.79 -22.35
N ARG A 5 -8.82 27.57 -21.93
CA ARG A 5 -9.29 27.92 -20.58
C ARG A 5 -8.68 26.94 -19.57
N PRO A 6 -7.59 27.29 -18.86
CA PRO A 6 -6.80 26.29 -18.11
C PRO A 6 -7.62 25.70 -16.95
N ARG A 7 -8.54 26.50 -16.39
CA ARG A 7 -9.46 26.09 -15.32
C ARG A 7 -10.46 25.01 -15.76
N PHE A 8 -10.96 25.08 -17.00
CA PHE A 8 -11.89 24.07 -17.52
C PHE A 8 -11.18 22.73 -17.70
N TYR A 9 -9.99 22.73 -18.32
CA TYR A 9 -9.19 21.51 -18.48
C TYR A 9 -8.74 20.92 -17.14
N ALA A 10 -8.35 21.76 -16.17
CA ALA A 10 -8.01 21.31 -14.83
C ALA A 10 -9.21 20.64 -14.13
N TRP A 11 -10.40 21.23 -14.22
CA TRP A 11 -11.62 20.64 -13.67
C TRP A 11 -11.98 19.31 -14.34
N VAL A 12 -11.93 19.22 -15.67
CA VAL A 12 -12.18 17.96 -16.40
C VAL A 12 -11.20 16.88 -15.98
N ARG A 13 -9.89 17.19 -15.89
CA ARG A 13 -8.89 16.24 -15.37
C ARG A 13 -9.22 15.79 -13.96
N MET A 14 -9.58 16.71 -13.05
CA MET A 14 -9.96 16.37 -11.69
C MET A 14 -11.19 15.44 -11.63
N GLN A 15 -12.21 15.69 -12.44
CA GLN A 15 -13.38 14.81 -12.53
C GLN A 15 -13.03 13.43 -13.08
N LEU A 16 -12.19 13.35 -14.12
CA LEU A 16 -11.72 12.07 -14.67
C LEU A 16 -11.02 11.22 -13.60
N LYS A 17 -10.14 11.83 -12.79
CA LYS A 17 -9.49 11.14 -11.67
C LYS A 17 -10.50 10.60 -10.66
N LYS A 18 -11.46 11.44 -10.27
CA LYS A 18 -12.51 11.07 -9.31
C LYS A 18 -13.38 9.94 -9.83
N CYS A 19 -13.85 10.04 -11.07
CA CYS A 19 -14.67 9.01 -11.74
C CYS A 19 -13.91 7.70 -11.96
N TRP A 20 -12.61 7.76 -12.23
CA TRP A 20 -11.78 6.57 -12.33
C TRP A 20 -11.62 5.90 -10.96
N ALA A 21 -11.26 6.65 -9.93
CA ALA A 21 -11.08 6.11 -8.57
C ALA A 21 -12.37 5.56 -7.98
N SER A 22 -13.53 6.21 -8.21
CA SER A 22 -14.82 5.75 -7.70
C SER A 22 -15.27 4.41 -8.29
N LYS A 23 -14.77 4.03 -9.47
CA LYS A 23 -14.98 2.71 -10.06
C LYS A 23 -14.16 1.61 -9.38
N LYS A 24 -13.33 1.94 -8.38
CA LYS A 24 -12.46 1.00 -7.64
C LYS A 24 -11.66 0.10 -8.60
N PRO A 25 -10.78 0.72 -9.42
CA PRO A 25 -9.93 -0.01 -10.37
C PRO A 25 -9.11 -1.07 -9.64
N LYS A 26 -8.69 -2.10 -10.38
CA LYS A 26 -8.05 -3.30 -9.81
C LYS A 26 -6.81 -2.93 -8.97
N ILE A 27 -6.01 -1.97 -9.44
CA ILE A 27 -4.83 -1.48 -8.71
C ILE A 27 -5.16 -0.90 -7.31
N ILE A 28 -6.27 -0.16 -7.17
CA ILE A 28 -6.70 0.40 -5.87
C ILE A 28 -7.17 -0.73 -4.95
N LYS A 29 -7.92 -1.69 -5.49
CA LYS A 29 -8.36 -2.87 -4.73
C LYS A 29 -7.17 -3.70 -4.26
N ALA A 30 -6.20 -3.94 -5.14
CA ALA A 30 -4.99 -4.70 -4.84
C ALA A 30 -4.14 -4.00 -3.76
N ALA A 31 -3.89 -2.70 -3.88
CA ALA A 31 -3.16 -1.95 -2.85
C ALA A 31 -3.89 -1.96 -1.49
N SER A 32 -5.22 -1.84 -1.50
CA SER A 32 -6.03 -1.92 -0.27
C SER A 32 -5.98 -3.32 0.36
N LEU A 33 -6.01 -4.37 -0.48
CA LEU A 33 -5.94 -5.76 -0.04
C LEU A 33 -4.59 -6.06 0.60
N ILE A 34 -3.48 -5.66 -0.05
CA ILE A 34 -2.12 -5.78 0.51
C ILE A 34 -2.08 -5.12 1.89
N GLY A 35 -2.55 -3.88 1.99
CA GLY A 35 -2.55 -3.15 3.26
C GLY A 35 -3.35 -3.83 4.36
N ARG A 36 -4.57 -4.29 4.05
CA ARG A 36 -5.43 -5.00 5.01
C ARG A 36 -4.78 -6.30 5.48
N LEU A 37 -4.34 -7.15 4.55
CA LEU A 37 -3.81 -8.47 4.90
C LEU A 37 -2.49 -8.38 5.65
N ILE A 38 -1.56 -7.52 5.20
CA ILE A 38 -0.29 -7.33 5.89
C ILE A 38 -0.53 -6.78 7.31
N ASN A 39 -1.44 -5.83 7.49
CA ASN A 39 -1.79 -5.33 8.82
C ASN A 39 -2.33 -6.47 9.69
N ASP A 40 -3.41 -7.12 9.27
CA ASP A 40 -4.09 -8.17 10.04
C ASP A 40 -3.16 -9.35 10.39
N ILE A 41 -2.22 -9.73 9.51
CA ILE A 41 -1.23 -10.79 9.79
C ILE A 41 -0.26 -10.35 10.90
N ASN A 42 0.26 -9.13 10.80
CA ASN A 42 1.33 -8.64 11.69
C ASN A 42 0.81 -8.14 13.04
N SER A 43 -0.44 -7.70 13.12
CA SER A 43 -1.08 -7.26 14.38
C SER A 43 -1.94 -8.36 15.03
N HIS A 44 -2.14 -9.51 14.38
CA HIS A 44 -3.10 -10.55 14.79
C HIS A 44 -3.07 -10.87 16.30
N LYS A 45 -1.90 -11.25 16.83
CA LYS A 45 -1.77 -11.71 18.22
C LYS A 45 -2.17 -10.60 19.21
N PHE A 46 -1.64 -9.40 19.00
CA PHE A 46 -1.93 -8.24 19.82
C PHE A 46 -3.42 -7.83 19.73
N GLU A 47 -3.99 -7.86 18.53
CA GLU A 47 -5.39 -7.52 18.29
C GLU A 47 -6.35 -8.53 18.93
N LYS A 48 -5.99 -9.81 18.90
CA LYS A 48 -6.74 -10.88 19.54
C LYS A 48 -6.72 -10.74 21.07
N GLU A 49 -5.55 -10.49 21.66
CA GLU A 49 -5.40 -10.32 23.11
C GLU A 49 -6.25 -9.17 23.68
N ARG A 50 -6.38 -8.07 22.94
CA ARG A 50 -7.20 -6.91 23.35
C ARG A 50 -8.69 -7.03 23.02
N GLY A 51 -9.13 -8.15 22.44
CA GLY A 51 -10.52 -8.38 22.06
C GLY A 51 -11.02 -7.51 20.90
N HIS A 52 -10.16 -7.24 19.91
CA HIS A 52 -10.55 -6.52 18.70
C HIS A 52 -11.46 -7.38 17.81
N CYS A 53 -12.09 -6.78 16.78
CA CYS A 53 -12.85 -7.55 15.79
C CYS A 53 -11.99 -8.59 15.07
N ALA A 54 -12.64 -9.65 14.57
CA ALA A 54 -11.96 -10.76 13.90
C ALA A 54 -11.05 -10.29 12.75
N SER A 55 -9.80 -10.74 12.78
CA SER A 55 -8.82 -10.44 11.72
C SER A 55 -9.04 -11.33 10.49
N ALA A 56 -8.41 -10.99 9.36
CA ALA A 56 -8.37 -11.87 8.19
C ALA A 56 -7.79 -13.26 8.50
N VAL A 57 -6.87 -13.36 9.47
CA VAL A 57 -6.30 -14.64 9.92
C VAL A 57 -7.39 -15.50 10.56
N GLU A 58 -8.14 -14.94 11.50
CA GLU A 58 -9.23 -15.66 12.19
C GLU A 58 -10.35 -16.05 11.23
N CYS A 59 -10.71 -15.13 10.33
CA CYS A 59 -11.72 -15.42 9.30
C CYS A 59 -11.26 -16.55 8.36
N CYS A 60 -9.98 -16.59 7.99
CA CYS A 60 -9.42 -17.63 7.13
C CYS A 60 -9.36 -19.00 7.84
N MET A 61 -8.95 -19.02 9.11
CA MET A 61 -8.95 -20.23 9.93
C MET A 61 -10.36 -20.83 10.04
N GLU A 62 -11.36 -20.01 10.37
CA GLU A 62 -12.75 -20.46 10.50
C GLU A 62 -13.32 -20.94 9.16
N GLN A 63 -13.10 -20.18 8.08
CA GLN A 63 -13.65 -20.49 6.76
C GLN A 63 -13.06 -21.78 6.17
N HIS A 64 -11.78 -22.07 6.42
CA HIS A 64 -11.08 -23.19 5.81
C HIS A 64 -10.79 -24.36 6.76
N GLY A 65 -11.06 -24.19 8.06
CA GLY A 65 -10.77 -25.21 9.09
C GLY A 65 -9.28 -25.50 9.24
N VAL A 66 -8.43 -24.48 9.08
CA VAL A 66 -6.96 -24.60 9.09
C VAL A 66 -6.35 -23.92 10.31
N GLU A 67 -5.14 -24.35 10.65
CA GLU A 67 -4.33 -23.74 11.71
C GLU A 67 -3.81 -22.34 11.29
N GLU A 68 -3.45 -21.53 12.29
CA GLU A 68 -3.00 -20.13 12.10
C GLU A 68 -1.88 -19.99 11.06
N GLU A 69 -0.89 -20.88 11.09
CA GLU A 69 0.25 -20.84 10.17
C GLU A 69 -0.16 -21.12 8.73
N ASP A 70 -1.11 -22.02 8.50
CA ASP A 70 -1.60 -22.32 7.15
C ASP A 70 -2.53 -21.22 6.65
N ALA A 71 -3.36 -20.63 7.53
CA ALA A 71 -4.14 -19.43 7.21
C ALA A 71 -3.22 -18.28 6.77
N LYS A 72 -2.13 -18.00 7.50
CA LYS A 72 -1.16 -16.96 7.11
C LYS A 72 -0.52 -17.24 5.76
N LYS A 73 -0.14 -18.48 5.45
CA LYS A 73 0.40 -18.85 4.12
C LYS A 73 -0.62 -18.56 3.00
N MET A 74 -1.89 -18.90 3.22
CA MET A 74 -2.95 -18.60 2.25
C MET A 74 -3.10 -17.09 2.02
N LEU A 75 -3.10 -16.30 3.10
CA LEU A 75 -3.18 -14.84 3.00
C LEU A 75 -1.94 -14.22 2.33
N HIS A 76 -0.74 -14.76 2.58
CA HIS A 76 0.47 -14.35 1.87
C HIS A 76 0.37 -14.64 0.37
N GLN A 77 -0.22 -15.77 -0.03
CA GLN A 77 -0.45 -16.06 -1.44
C GLN A 77 -1.39 -15.03 -2.10
N GLU A 78 -2.42 -14.58 -1.38
CA GLU A 78 -3.31 -13.50 -1.83
C GLU A 78 -2.58 -12.15 -1.95
N ILE A 79 -1.67 -11.83 -1.02
CA ILE A 79 -0.81 -10.65 -1.11
C ILE A 79 0.06 -10.70 -2.39
N GLU A 80 0.69 -11.84 -2.67
CA GLU A 80 1.48 -12.02 -3.89
C GLU A 80 0.64 -11.86 -5.17
N ASN A 81 -0.59 -12.38 -5.16
CA ASN A 81 -1.51 -12.22 -6.28
C ASN A 81 -1.92 -10.74 -6.47
N ALA A 82 -2.14 -10.02 -5.37
CA ALA A 82 -2.40 -8.58 -5.42
C ALA A 82 -1.21 -7.78 -5.97
N TRP A 83 0.03 -8.15 -5.66
CA TRP A 83 1.21 -7.54 -6.28
C TRP A 83 1.26 -7.76 -7.80
N LYS A 84 0.94 -8.99 -8.26
CA LYS A 84 0.82 -9.29 -9.69
C LYS A 84 -0.27 -8.44 -10.35
N ASP A 85 -1.39 -8.22 -9.66
CA ASP A 85 -2.47 -7.36 -10.15
C ASP A 85 -2.04 -5.90 -10.31
N ILE A 86 -1.27 -5.35 -9.35
CA ILE A 86 -0.69 -4.00 -9.50
C ILE A 86 0.18 -3.95 -10.76
N ASN A 87 1.10 -4.91 -10.93
CA ASN A 87 1.99 -4.95 -12.10
C ASN A 87 1.21 -5.03 -13.43
N GLN A 88 0.16 -5.86 -13.49
CA GLN A 88 -0.69 -5.96 -14.67
C GLN A 88 -1.40 -4.65 -15.02
N GLU A 89 -1.83 -3.87 -14.03
CA GLU A 89 -2.52 -2.60 -14.27
C GLU A 89 -1.58 -1.51 -14.81
N PHE A 90 -0.28 -1.59 -14.52
CA PHE A 90 0.74 -0.73 -15.16
C PHE A 90 1.00 -1.10 -16.62
N MET A 91 0.75 -2.34 -17.03
CA MET A 91 0.96 -2.80 -18.41
C MET A 91 -0.24 -2.50 -19.33
N LYS A 92 -1.40 -2.15 -18.77
CA LYS A 92 -2.62 -1.90 -19.53
C LYS A 92 -2.79 -0.40 -19.85
N PRO A 93 -3.38 -0.05 -21.00
CA PRO A 93 -3.84 1.31 -21.24
C PRO A 93 -4.82 1.75 -20.14
N THR A 94 -4.64 2.96 -19.62
CA THR A 94 -5.49 3.51 -18.55
C THR A 94 -5.92 4.95 -18.88
N ALA A 95 -7.08 5.35 -18.35
CA ALA A 95 -7.63 6.70 -18.54
C ALA A 95 -6.95 7.75 -17.64
N VAL A 96 -6.05 7.35 -16.75
CA VAL A 96 -5.35 8.21 -15.80
C VAL A 96 -3.85 8.25 -16.06
N ALA A 97 -3.21 9.35 -15.66
CA ALA A 97 -1.76 9.47 -15.76
C ALA A 97 -1.05 8.56 -14.76
N THR A 98 0.15 8.10 -15.11
CA THR A 98 1.01 7.21 -14.29
C THR A 98 1.16 7.66 -12.83
N PRO A 99 1.35 8.96 -12.50
CA PRO A 99 1.46 9.39 -11.10
C PRO A 99 0.27 9.03 -10.21
N ILE A 100 -0.90 8.77 -10.79
CA ILE A 100 -2.10 8.34 -10.04
C ILE A 100 -2.00 6.85 -9.72
N LEU A 101 -1.45 6.05 -10.62
CA LEU A 101 -1.13 4.64 -10.35
C LEU A 101 0.00 4.55 -9.33
N ASP A 102 1.00 5.42 -9.43
CA ASP A 102 2.12 5.50 -8.48
C ASP A 102 1.64 5.76 -7.05
N CYS A 103 0.57 6.53 -6.85
CA CYS A 103 -0.02 6.69 -5.51
C CYS A 103 -0.46 5.35 -4.90
N ALA A 104 -1.14 4.50 -5.68
CA ALA A 104 -1.60 3.18 -5.20
C ALA A 104 -0.41 2.22 -4.99
N LEU A 105 0.55 2.22 -5.92
CA LEU A 105 1.77 1.43 -5.81
C LEU A 105 2.61 1.83 -4.58
N ASN A 106 2.84 3.12 -4.38
CA ASN A 106 3.65 3.62 -3.26
C ASN A 106 2.95 3.43 -1.92
N LEU A 107 1.61 3.44 -1.88
CA LEU A 107 0.86 3.02 -0.69
C LEU A 107 1.14 1.55 -0.35
N ALA A 108 1.07 0.64 -1.32
CA ALA A 108 1.39 -0.77 -1.09
C ALA A 108 2.84 -0.96 -0.62
N ARG A 109 3.80 -0.23 -1.24
CA ARG A 109 5.22 -0.29 -0.87
C ARG A 109 5.50 0.23 0.54
N VAL A 110 4.90 1.36 0.93
CA VAL A 110 5.16 1.91 2.27
C VAL A 110 4.57 1.01 3.35
N LEU A 111 3.42 0.39 3.09
CA LEU A 111 2.83 -0.59 4.00
C LEU A 111 3.71 -1.84 4.14
N ASP A 112 4.26 -2.35 3.04
CA ASP A 112 5.21 -3.46 3.07
C ASP A 112 6.45 -3.13 3.92
N VAL A 113 6.98 -1.91 3.81
CA VAL A 113 8.11 -1.43 4.63
C VAL A 113 7.72 -1.31 6.10
N ILE A 114 6.59 -0.66 6.41
CA ILE A 114 6.15 -0.39 7.79
C ILE A 114 5.90 -1.69 8.55
N TYR A 115 5.35 -2.70 7.88
CA TYR A 115 4.95 -3.96 8.51
C TYR A 115 5.99 -5.09 8.37
N LYS A 116 7.14 -4.82 7.74
CA LYS A 116 8.17 -5.84 7.43
C LYS A 116 8.63 -6.65 8.65
N ASN A 117 8.72 -5.99 9.81
CA ASN A 117 9.25 -6.58 11.06
C ASN A 117 8.17 -6.68 12.16
N GLY A 118 6.89 -6.71 11.79
CA GLY A 118 5.76 -6.61 12.71
C GLY A 118 5.01 -5.28 12.58
N ASP A 119 4.10 -4.95 13.50
CA ASP A 119 3.29 -3.73 13.45
C ASP A 119 4.12 -2.46 13.76
N GLY A 120 4.92 -2.02 12.79
CA GLY A 120 5.71 -0.79 12.90
C GLY A 120 4.89 0.50 12.88
N TYR A 121 3.61 0.42 12.50
CA TYR A 121 2.71 1.57 12.52
C TYR A 121 2.31 1.92 13.95
N SER A 122 1.90 0.92 14.73
CA SER A 122 1.58 1.11 16.15
C SER A 122 2.83 1.09 17.04
N ASN A 123 3.84 0.29 16.69
CA ASN A 123 5.12 0.21 17.40
C ASN A 123 6.24 0.88 16.60
N SER A 124 6.34 2.20 16.74
CA SER A 124 7.29 3.03 16.00
C SER A 124 8.76 2.67 16.22
N HIS A 125 9.09 1.97 17.32
CA HIS A 125 10.46 1.49 17.56
C HIS A 125 10.97 0.57 16.43
N LEU A 126 10.08 -0.14 15.73
CA LEU A 126 10.44 -1.05 14.64
C LEU A 126 10.89 -0.34 13.35
N ILE A 127 10.51 0.94 13.17
CA ILE A 127 10.77 1.72 11.95
C ILE A 127 11.53 3.02 12.23
N LYS A 128 11.85 3.31 13.48
CA LYS A 128 12.48 4.56 13.93
C LYS A 128 13.78 4.85 13.15
N ASP A 129 14.63 3.85 12.99
CA ASP A 129 15.92 4.02 12.31
C ASP A 129 15.71 4.35 10.83
N THR A 130 14.75 3.70 10.17
CA THR A 130 14.38 3.99 8.78
C THR A 130 13.85 5.41 8.62
N ILE A 131 12.98 5.87 9.53
CA ILE A 131 12.46 7.25 9.52
C ILE A 131 13.60 8.25 9.72
N THR A 132 14.50 7.95 10.66
CA THR A 132 15.61 8.84 11.00
C THR A 132 16.54 9.01 9.79
N LEU A 133 16.95 7.91 9.16
CA LEU A 133 17.79 7.94 7.95
C LEU A 133 17.14 8.62 6.75
N LEU A 134 15.82 8.56 6.62
CA LEU A 134 15.11 9.09 5.45
C LEU A 134 14.72 10.56 5.60
N LEU A 135 14.36 11.00 6.81
CA LEU A 135 13.69 12.28 7.04
C LEU A 135 14.37 13.19 8.06
N VAL A 136 15.35 12.68 8.83
CA VAL A 136 16.02 13.43 9.89
C VAL A 136 17.49 13.68 9.55
N ASP A 137 18.22 12.60 9.25
CA ASP A 137 19.66 12.67 9.03
C ASP A 137 19.95 13.03 7.56
N PRO A 138 20.68 14.14 7.30
CA PRO A 138 21.10 14.47 5.95
C PRO A 138 22.17 13.48 5.47
N ILE A 139 22.20 13.22 4.16
CA ILE A 139 23.30 12.47 3.54
C ILE A 139 24.59 13.29 3.68
N PRO A 140 25.66 12.74 4.29
CA PRO A 140 26.93 13.44 4.40
C PRO A 140 27.48 13.76 3.01
N ILE A 141 27.78 15.04 2.76
CA ILE A 141 28.46 15.47 1.54
C ILE A 141 29.96 15.46 1.85
N HIS A 142 30.72 14.57 1.20
CA HIS A 142 32.17 14.62 1.27
C HIS A 142 32.68 15.71 0.31
N GLU A 143 33.26 16.79 0.84
CA GLU A 143 33.74 17.97 0.10
C GLU A 143 34.94 17.72 -0.85
N HIS A 144 35.33 16.47 -1.10
CA HIS A 144 36.52 16.13 -1.89
C HIS A 144 36.23 15.92 -3.40
N LEU A 145 35.03 16.25 -3.87
CA LEU A 145 34.59 16.06 -5.27
C LEU A 145 33.96 17.31 -5.91
N LEU A 146 34.23 18.50 -5.38
CA LEU A 146 33.91 19.75 -6.09
C LEU A 146 35.15 20.22 -6.87
N PRO A 147 35.07 20.39 -8.21
CA PRO A 147 36.13 20.99 -9.01
C PRO A 147 36.29 22.50 -8.76
#